data_AF-A0AA38EC11-F1
#
_entry.id   AF-A0AA38EC11-F1
#
_cell.length_a   1.000
_cell.length_b   1.000
_cell.length_c   1.000
_cell.angle_alpha   90.00
_cell.angle_beta   90.00
_cell.angle_gamma   90.00
#
_symmetry.space_group_name_H-M   'P 1'
#
loop_
_entity.id
_entity.type
_entity.pdbx_description
1 polymer ?
#
loop_
_entity_poly.entity_id
_entity_poly.type
_entity_poly.pdbx_seq_one_letter_code
_entity_poly.pdbx_strand_id
1 'polypeptide(L)'
;MTVILVDPRRPSLVPVEAVELLGGDVQYTEELPIKVPWSLPAGRPVFTGEDAAVLLSSDRQHPEVQARLAAGERLIAAPEPQAGERLVDAVAIMDKLRTTGPWESEQTHDSLRRYLLEETYELFDAVRSGDLNELRDELGDVLLQVLFHARIAEEALHHAFTIDDVADALVRKLGNRVPAVLAGETISLEDQLAQWEQRKSLEKSQRVSCVDDVPTGQPALALAQKVIARVTTAGLPLELIPSSIVSVTVAAEKDAENELRTHVLEFMETVRAVERAIAANRRDTDAPSELDVAAPLGAVTADEWRRHWPTPAAEALELPLVPLLVSDDDVLDDVDTVRVDSELDLPELADDVDLAEPDDADDEAHQPSSVEPQ
;
A
#
# COMPACT_ATOMS: atom_id res chain seq x y z
N MET A 1 -37.92 27.21 -18.59
CA MET A 1 -37.35 27.35 -17.25
C MET A 1 -36.10 26.46 -17.18
N THR A 2 -35.21 26.69 -16.21
CA THR A 2 -33.90 26.04 -16.16
C THR A 2 -33.58 25.62 -14.74
N VAL A 3 -33.10 24.39 -14.59
CA VAL A 3 -32.54 23.89 -13.34
C VAL A 3 -31.02 24.05 -13.42
N ILE A 4 -30.45 24.72 -12.42
CA ILE A 4 -29.01 24.86 -12.24
C ILE A 4 -28.64 23.98 -11.06
N LEU A 5 -27.87 22.91 -11.32
CA LEU A 5 -27.28 22.06 -10.29
C LEU A 5 -25.84 22.48 -10.02
N VAL A 6 -25.58 22.97 -8.82
CA VAL A 6 -24.22 23.26 -8.35
C VAL A 6 -23.65 22.06 -7.60
N ASP A 7 -22.32 21.97 -7.55
CA ASP A 7 -21.65 20.96 -6.75
C ASP A 7 -21.94 21.19 -5.26
N PRO A 8 -22.49 20.19 -4.52
CA PRO A 8 -22.74 20.33 -3.08
C PRO A 8 -21.48 20.61 -2.25
N ARG A 9 -20.29 20.20 -2.73
CA ARG A 9 -18.99 20.53 -2.09
C ARG A 9 -18.56 21.97 -2.37
N ARG A 10 -18.96 22.51 -3.51
CA ARG A 10 -18.55 23.84 -3.99
C ARG A 10 -19.75 24.62 -4.52
N PRO A 11 -20.78 24.88 -3.69
CA PRO A 11 -22.06 25.41 -4.17
C PRO A 11 -21.98 26.87 -4.66
N SER A 12 -20.86 27.55 -4.42
CA SER A 12 -20.54 28.86 -4.99
C SER A 12 -19.89 28.80 -6.37
N LEU A 13 -19.47 27.62 -6.85
CA LEU A 13 -18.96 27.43 -8.20
C LEU A 13 -20.13 27.07 -9.12
N VAL A 14 -20.41 27.97 -10.04
CA VAL A 14 -21.49 27.83 -11.01
C VAL A 14 -20.91 27.57 -12.40
N PRO A 15 -21.53 26.71 -13.21
CA PRO A 15 -21.15 26.57 -14.62
C PRO A 15 -21.19 27.92 -15.33
N VAL A 16 -20.23 28.20 -16.21
CA VAL A 16 -20.15 29.50 -16.92
C VAL A 16 -21.45 29.78 -17.69
N GLU A 17 -22.09 28.74 -18.25
CA GLU A 17 -23.37 28.83 -18.96
C GLU A 17 -24.55 29.29 -18.07
N ALA A 18 -24.44 29.13 -16.74
CA ALA A 18 -25.47 29.52 -15.78
C ALA A 18 -25.36 30.99 -15.35
N VAL A 19 -24.21 31.66 -15.58
CA VAL A 19 -23.93 32.99 -15.01
C VAL A 19 -24.96 34.04 -15.42
N GLU A 20 -25.36 34.08 -16.69
CA GLU A 20 -26.36 35.06 -17.17
C GLU A 20 -27.76 34.80 -16.61
N LEU A 21 -28.08 33.55 -16.28
CA LEU A 21 -29.39 33.15 -15.76
C LEU A 21 -29.56 33.51 -14.28
N LEU A 22 -28.46 33.55 -13.52
CA LEU A 22 -28.46 33.86 -12.09
C LEU A 22 -28.71 35.35 -11.80
N GLY A 23 -28.69 36.22 -12.82
CA GLY A 23 -29.02 37.64 -12.67
C GLY A 23 -30.52 37.95 -12.66
N GLY A 24 -31.38 36.97 -12.96
CA GLY A 24 -32.83 37.12 -13.04
C GLY A 24 -33.59 36.68 -11.77
N ASP A 25 -34.87 36.32 -11.93
CA ASP A 25 -35.69 35.69 -10.89
C ASP A 25 -35.23 34.23 -10.68
N VAL A 26 -34.67 33.95 -9.52
CA VAL A 26 -34.09 32.65 -9.17
C VAL A 26 -34.76 32.12 -7.91
N GLN A 27 -35.33 30.93 -8.02
CA GLN A 27 -35.68 30.14 -6.84
C GLN A 27 -34.49 29.28 -6.40
N TYR A 28 -34.33 29.10 -5.10
CA TYR A 28 -33.30 28.23 -4.54
C TYR A 28 -33.87 27.27 -3.49
N THR A 29 -33.30 26.09 -3.41
CA THR A 29 -33.66 25.05 -2.42
C THR A 29 -32.89 25.25 -1.10
N GLU A 30 -33.44 24.74 -0.01
CA GLU A 30 -33.03 25.04 1.38
C GLU A 30 -31.66 24.51 1.79
N GLU A 31 -31.12 23.52 1.10
CA GLU A 31 -29.83 22.91 1.41
C GLU A 31 -28.64 23.81 1.01
N LEU A 32 -28.89 24.82 0.17
CA LEU A 32 -27.84 25.73 -0.28
C LEU A 32 -27.30 26.58 0.88
N PRO A 33 -25.97 26.67 1.06
CA PRO A 33 -25.40 27.51 2.10
C PRO A 33 -25.83 28.97 1.93
N ILE A 34 -26.18 29.63 3.03
CA ILE A 34 -26.79 30.97 3.04
C ILE A 34 -26.04 32.04 2.23
N LYS A 35 -24.71 31.87 2.08
CA LYS A 35 -23.86 32.75 1.27
C LYS A 35 -24.24 32.74 -0.22
N VAL A 36 -24.72 31.60 -0.74
CA VAL A 36 -25.09 31.45 -2.15
C VAL A 36 -26.35 32.26 -2.46
N PRO A 37 -27.51 32.05 -1.78
CA PRO A 37 -28.68 32.89 -1.98
C PRO A 37 -28.44 34.38 -1.79
N TRP A 38 -27.64 34.78 -0.79
CA TRP A 38 -27.33 36.20 -0.53
C TRP A 38 -26.51 36.87 -1.64
N SER A 39 -25.87 36.10 -2.51
CA SER A 39 -25.15 36.62 -3.67
C SER A 39 -26.04 36.84 -4.90
N LEU A 40 -27.28 36.32 -4.89
CA LEU A 40 -28.21 36.43 -6.00
C LEU A 40 -28.96 37.77 -5.95
N PRO A 41 -29.04 38.53 -7.05
CA PRO A 41 -29.72 39.83 -7.08
C PRO A 41 -31.22 39.74 -6.75
N ALA A 42 -31.87 38.64 -7.14
CA ALA A 42 -33.29 38.37 -6.93
C ALA A 42 -33.53 36.88 -6.62
N GLY A 43 -32.79 36.37 -5.63
CA GLY A 43 -32.97 35.01 -5.11
C GLY A 43 -34.11 34.91 -4.09
N ARG A 44 -34.98 33.90 -4.22
CA ARG A 44 -36.04 33.59 -3.24
C ARG A 44 -36.15 32.08 -2.96
N PRO A 45 -36.58 31.66 -1.76
CA PRO A 45 -36.72 30.23 -1.48
C PRO A 45 -37.79 29.58 -2.36
N VAL A 46 -37.60 28.30 -2.68
CA VAL A 46 -38.50 27.49 -3.51
C VAL A 46 -39.94 27.45 -2.99
N PHE A 47 -40.14 27.51 -1.66
CA PHE A 47 -41.46 27.51 -1.02
C PHE A 47 -42.19 28.87 -1.04
N THR A 48 -41.66 29.87 -1.78
CA THR A 48 -42.26 31.21 -1.86
C THR A 48 -42.64 31.57 -3.29
N GLY A 49 -43.87 32.05 -3.49
CA GLY A 49 -44.37 32.60 -4.75
C GLY A 49 -44.64 31.55 -5.84
N GLU A 50 -44.78 32.01 -7.08
CA GLU A 50 -44.92 31.17 -8.27
C GLU A 50 -43.55 30.67 -8.75
N ASP A 51 -43.53 29.66 -9.62
CA ASP A 51 -42.28 29.13 -10.18
C ASP A 51 -41.44 30.19 -10.90
N ALA A 52 -40.21 30.36 -10.43
CA ALA A 52 -39.22 31.22 -11.07
C ALA A 52 -38.68 30.61 -12.37
N ALA A 53 -38.14 31.46 -13.24
CA ALA A 53 -37.53 31.03 -14.50
C ALA A 53 -36.35 30.07 -14.29
N VAL A 54 -35.68 30.17 -13.14
CA VAL A 54 -34.49 29.41 -12.76
C VAL A 54 -34.70 28.79 -11.38
N LEU A 55 -34.40 27.50 -11.25
CA LEU A 55 -34.25 26.80 -9.97
C LEU A 55 -32.79 26.48 -9.73
N LEU A 56 -32.20 26.97 -8.65
CA LEU A 56 -30.85 26.69 -8.22
C LEU A 56 -30.88 25.67 -7.07
N SER A 57 -30.14 24.58 -7.19
CA SER A 57 -30.04 23.56 -6.15
C SER A 57 -28.67 22.88 -6.20
N SER A 58 -28.27 22.26 -5.10
CA SER A 58 -27.13 21.33 -5.02
C SER A 58 -27.57 19.87 -4.84
N ASP A 59 -28.87 19.64 -4.65
CA ASP A 59 -29.45 18.32 -4.47
C ASP A 59 -30.27 17.90 -5.70
N ARG A 60 -29.71 16.95 -6.47
CA ARG A 60 -30.39 16.37 -7.63
C ARG A 60 -31.64 15.55 -7.28
N GLN A 61 -31.74 15.07 -6.04
CA GLN A 61 -32.86 14.28 -5.55
C GLN A 61 -33.97 15.14 -4.95
N HIS A 62 -33.76 16.46 -4.82
CA HIS A 62 -34.77 17.36 -4.28
C HIS A 62 -36.09 17.27 -5.09
N PRO A 63 -37.27 17.20 -4.45
CA PRO A 63 -38.56 16.99 -5.14
C PRO A 63 -38.83 18.01 -6.25
N GLU A 64 -38.52 19.29 -6.02
CA GLU A 64 -38.72 20.34 -7.02
C GLU A 64 -37.78 20.20 -8.23
N VAL A 65 -36.54 19.76 -7.98
CA VAL A 65 -35.56 19.49 -9.04
C VAL A 65 -36.06 18.34 -9.91
N GLN A 66 -36.48 17.24 -9.28
CA GLN A 66 -37.05 16.08 -9.97
C GLN A 66 -38.28 16.47 -10.79
N ALA A 67 -39.20 17.27 -10.22
CA ALA A 67 -40.41 17.72 -10.89
C ALA A 67 -40.12 18.56 -12.14
N ARG A 68 -39.21 19.54 -12.04
CA ARG A 68 -38.82 20.40 -13.17
C ARG A 68 -38.05 19.64 -14.26
N LEU A 69 -37.17 18.72 -13.87
CA LEU A 69 -36.48 17.86 -14.82
C LEU A 69 -37.46 16.91 -15.53
N ALA A 70 -38.43 16.34 -14.81
CA ALA A 70 -39.50 15.51 -15.39
C ALA A 70 -40.41 16.31 -16.33
N ALA A 71 -40.60 17.61 -16.09
CA ALA A 71 -41.30 18.53 -16.99
C ALA A 71 -40.49 18.91 -18.26
N GLY A 72 -39.25 18.41 -18.40
CA GLY A 72 -38.39 18.64 -19.56
C GLY A 72 -37.65 19.97 -19.54
N GLU A 73 -37.47 20.58 -18.36
CA GLU A 73 -36.70 21.81 -18.23
C GLU A 73 -35.21 21.59 -18.53
N ARG A 74 -34.54 22.65 -19.01
CA ARG A 74 -33.11 22.61 -19.31
C ARG A 74 -32.32 22.40 -18.01
N LEU A 75 -31.40 21.45 -18.00
CA LEU A 75 -30.43 21.26 -16.92
C LEU A 75 -29.09 21.91 -17.29
N ILE A 76 -28.55 22.71 -16.38
CA ILE A 76 -27.16 23.16 -16.38
C ILE A 76 -26.53 22.66 -15.08
N ALA A 77 -25.61 21.71 -15.15
CA ALA A 77 -25.01 21.09 -13.98
C ALA A 77 -23.50 21.36 -13.92
N ALA A 78 -22.96 21.45 -12.70
CA ALA A 78 -21.54 21.22 -12.47
C ALA A 78 -21.15 19.82 -12.99
N PRO A 79 -19.86 19.60 -13.35
CA PRO A 79 -19.39 18.26 -13.67
C PRO A 79 -19.76 17.28 -12.56
N GLU A 80 -20.12 16.05 -12.95
CA GLU A 80 -20.38 14.99 -11.98
C GLU A 80 -19.13 14.77 -11.10
N PRO A 81 -19.32 14.36 -9.82
CA PRO A 81 -18.22 14.08 -8.92
C PRO A 81 -17.20 13.12 -9.55
N GLN A 82 -15.95 13.50 -9.54
CA GLN A 82 -14.85 12.69 -10.03
C GLN A 82 -14.49 11.59 -9.02
N ALA A 83 -14.06 10.44 -9.54
CA ALA A 83 -13.51 9.39 -8.71
C ALA A 83 -12.29 9.93 -7.92
N GLY A 84 -12.29 9.71 -6.62
CA GLY A 84 -11.22 10.17 -5.73
C GLY A 84 -11.48 11.51 -5.01
N GLU A 85 -12.56 12.24 -5.31
CA GLU A 85 -12.85 13.52 -4.63
C GLU A 85 -12.96 13.41 -3.10
N ARG A 86 -13.39 12.25 -2.57
CA ARG A 86 -13.46 12.00 -1.11
C ARG A 86 -12.09 12.00 -0.43
N LEU A 87 -11.01 11.79 -1.18
CA LEU A 87 -9.65 11.91 -0.65
C LEU A 87 -9.36 13.36 -0.25
N VAL A 88 -9.88 14.34 -0.99
CA VAL A 88 -9.73 15.76 -0.66
C VAL A 88 -10.44 16.09 0.65
N ASP A 89 -11.63 15.51 0.87
CA ASP A 89 -12.35 15.64 2.13
C ASP A 89 -11.53 15.05 3.30
N ALA A 90 -10.93 13.87 3.09
CA ALA A 90 -10.08 13.21 4.09
C ALA A 90 -8.83 14.04 4.44
N VAL A 91 -8.18 14.66 3.45
CA VAL A 91 -7.06 15.59 3.67
C VAL A 91 -7.47 16.76 4.55
N ALA A 92 -8.62 17.38 4.27
CA ALA A 92 -9.12 18.50 5.07
C ALA A 92 -9.49 18.09 6.51
N ILE A 93 -10.08 16.90 6.68
CA ILE A 93 -10.35 16.33 8.01
C ILE A 93 -9.04 16.09 8.76
N MET A 94 -8.05 15.49 8.11
CA MET A 94 -6.75 15.22 8.71
C MET A 94 -6.05 16.51 9.16
N ASP A 95 -6.06 17.57 8.34
CA ASP A 95 -5.50 18.87 8.72
C ASP A 95 -6.20 19.45 9.96
N LYS A 96 -7.53 19.37 10.01
CA LYS A 96 -8.31 19.80 11.18
C LYS A 96 -7.97 18.98 12.42
N LEU A 97 -7.88 17.66 12.30
CA LEU A 97 -7.51 16.76 13.38
C LEU A 97 -6.09 17.06 13.86
N ARG A 98 -5.11 17.18 12.96
CA ARG A 98 -3.72 17.56 13.32
C ARG A 98 -3.67 18.89 14.07
N THR A 99 -4.47 19.87 13.65
CA THR A 99 -4.44 21.23 14.20
C THR A 99 -5.13 21.35 15.55
N THR A 100 -6.24 20.62 15.75
CA THR A 100 -7.15 20.84 16.90
C THR A 100 -7.36 19.61 17.78
N GLY A 101 -6.98 18.43 17.30
CA GLY A 101 -7.13 17.16 17.98
C GLY A 101 -6.05 16.96 19.05
N PRO A 102 -6.42 16.52 20.26
CA PRO A 102 -5.48 16.38 21.37
C PRO A 102 -4.49 15.22 21.16
N TRP A 103 -4.90 14.15 20.46
CA TRP A 103 -4.04 13.00 20.21
C TRP A 103 -3.27 13.16 18.91
N GLU A 104 -3.94 13.66 17.87
CA GLU A 104 -3.42 13.80 16.50
C GLU A 104 -2.30 14.84 16.42
N SER A 105 -2.38 15.91 17.21
CA SER A 105 -1.34 16.94 17.31
C SER A 105 -0.06 16.44 17.97
N GLU A 106 -0.13 15.42 18.85
CA GLU A 106 1.03 14.85 19.54
C GLU A 106 1.73 13.75 18.73
N GLN A 107 1.13 13.26 17.64
CA GLN A 107 1.71 12.18 16.85
C GLN A 107 2.99 12.61 16.12
N THR A 108 3.90 11.65 15.98
CA THR A 108 5.16 11.77 15.25
C THR A 108 5.29 10.59 14.29
N HIS A 109 6.20 10.68 13.32
CA HIS A 109 6.46 9.54 12.43
C HIS A 109 6.86 8.26 13.18
N ASP A 110 7.58 8.37 14.31
CA ASP A 110 8.02 7.20 15.07
C ASP A 110 6.89 6.61 15.93
N SER A 111 6.06 7.46 16.56
CA SER A 111 4.91 6.97 17.34
C SER A 111 3.88 6.24 16.48
N LEU A 112 3.76 6.64 15.22
CA LEU A 112 2.81 6.04 14.26
C LEU A 112 3.27 4.72 13.65
N ARG A 113 4.57 4.40 13.69
CA ARG A 113 5.13 3.20 13.04
C ARG A 113 4.46 1.90 13.50
N ARG A 114 4.10 1.82 14.79
CA ARG A 114 3.42 0.64 15.35
C ARG A 114 2.06 0.43 14.68
N TYR A 115 1.24 1.48 14.64
CA TYR A 115 -0.10 1.42 14.05
C TYR A 115 -0.03 1.04 12.57
N LEU A 116 0.86 1.67 11.78
CA LEU A 116 1.05 1.29 10.38
C LEU A 116 1.39 -0.20 10.18
N LEU A 117 2.15 -0.80 11.10
CA LEU A 117 2.44 -2.22 11.04
C LEU A 117 1.21 -3.08 11.38
N GLU A 118 0.45 -2.69 12.41
CA GLU A 118 -0.81 -3.32 12.79
C GLU A 118 -1.80 -3.29 11.60
N GLU A 119 -2.10 -2.11 11.04
CA GLU A 119 -3.02 -1.97 9.89
C GLU A 119 -2.55 -2.76 8.65
N THR A 120 -1.24 -2.92 8.46
CA THR A 120 -0.71 -3.72 7.34
C THR A 120 -1.04 -5.20 7.52
N TYR A 121 -0.99 -5.72 8.74
CA TYR A 121 -1.35 -7.11 9.02
C TYR A 121 -2.86 -7.33 9.02
N GLU A 122 -3.64 -6.38 9.53
CA GLU A 122 -5.10 -6.42 9.45
C GLU A 122 -5.57 -6.40 7.99
N LEU A 123 -4.96 -5.55 7.15
CA LEU A 123 -5.16 -5.59 5.70
C LEU A 123 -4.80 -6.95 5.07
N PHE A 124 -3.73 -7.61 5.51
CA PHE A 124 -3.39 -8.95 5.02
C PHE A 124 -4.42 -10.01 5.43
N ASP A 125 -4.95 -9.92 6.65
CA ASP A 125 -6.00 -10.80 7.12
C ASP A 125 -7.30 -10.57 6.36
N ALA A 126 -7.68 -9.33 6.08
CA ALA A 126 -8.84 -8.99 5.26
C ALA A 126 -8.72 -9.50 3.81
N VAL A 127 -7.54 -9.38 3.20
CA VAL A 127 -7.27 -9.97 1.87
C VAL A 127 -7.41 -11.50 1.90
N ARG A 128 -6.94 -12.13 2.98
CA ARG A 128 -7.00 -13.59 3.14
C ARG A 128 -8.42 -14.08 3.44
N SER A 129 -9.21 -13.32 4.19
CA SER A 129 -10.60 -13.64 4.52
C SER A 129 -11.51 -13.52 3.30
N GLY A 130 -11.18 -12.59 2.38
CA GLY A 130 -11.99 -12.29 1.20
C GLY A 130 -13.19 -11.40 1.52
N ASP A 131 -13.31 -10.88 2.75
CA ASP A 131 -14.35 -9.93 3.12
C ASP A 131 -14.03 -8.56 2.51
N LEU A 132 -14.83 -8.15 1.53
CA LEU A 132 -14.65 -6.89 0.83
C LEU A 132 -14.98 -5.66 1.68
N ASN A 133 -15.80 -5.80 2.73
CA ASN A 133 -16.08 -4.70 3.65
C ASN A 133 -14.90 -4.47 4.57
N GLU A 134 -14.40 -5.54 5.20
CA GLU A 134 -13.18 -5.52 6.01
C GLU A 134 -12.01 -4.96 5.19
N LEU A 135 -11.78 -5.48 3.97
CA LEU A 135 -10.74 -5.00 3.06
C LEU A 135 -10.85 -3.50 2.78
N ARG A 136 -12.06 -2.98 2.59
CA ARG A 136 -12.28 -1.55 2.35
C ARG A 136 -11.93 -0.72 3.58
N ASP A 137 -12.30 -1.19 4.76
CA ASP A 137 -12.08 -0.49 6.02
C ASP A 137 -10.58 -0.47 6.34
N GLU A 138 -9.88 -1.61 6.22
CA GLU A 138 -8.41 -1.70 6.41
C GLU A 138 -7.61 -0.87 5.40
N LEU A 139 -8.03 -0.82 4.13
CA LEU A 139 -7.45 0.09 3.15
C LEU A 139 -7.63 1.56 3.54
N GLY A 140 -8.74 1.88 4.23
CA GLY A 140 -8.99 3.18 4.84
C GLY A 140 -8.00 3.52 5.93
N ASP A 141 -7.66 2.57 6.80
CA ASP A 141 -6.73 2.77 7.90
C ASP A 141 -5.27 2.87 7.42
N VAL A 142 -4.88 2.08 6.42
CA VAL A 142 -3.60 2.29 5.72
C VAL A 142 -3.54 3.69 5.07
N LEU A 143 -4.62 4.15 4.44
CA LEU A 143 -4.70 5.49 3.88
C LEU A 143 -4.61 6.57 4.96
N LEU A 144 -5.24 6.37 6.12
CA LEU A 144 -5.14 7.27 7.28
C LEU A 144 -3.69 7.45 7.71
N GLN A 145 -2.90 6.37 7.75
CA GLN A 145 -1.47 6.46 8.06
C GLN A 145 -0.71 7.32 7.03
N VAL A 146 -0.99 7.17 5.72
CA VAL A 146 -0.40 8.00 4.68
C VAL A 146 -0.71 9.48 4.90
N LEU A 147 -1.97 9.81 5.22
CA LEU A 147 -2.40 11.17 5.50
C LEU A 147 -1.72 11.76 6.74
N PHE A 148 -1.58 10.99 7.82
CA PHE A 148 -0.85 11.40 9.01
C PHE A 148 0.62 11.73 8.69
N HIS A 149 1.33 10.81 8.03
CA HIS A 149 2.73 11.02 7.69
C HIS A 149 2.92 12.21 6.75
N ALA A 150 2.06 12.37 5.74
CA ALA A 150 2.11 13.54 4.87
C ALA A 150 1.89 14.83 5.67
N ARG A 151 0.86 14.90 6.53
CA ARG A 151 0.54 16.11 7.26
C ARG A 151 1.59 16.50 8.31
N ILE A 152 2.22 15.51 8.96
CA ILE A 152 3.37 15.74 9.86
C ILE A 152 4.58 16.26 9.07
N ALA A 153 4.81 15.75 7.86
CA ALA A 153 5.95 16.17 7.04
C ALA A 153 5.85 17.63 6.58
N GLU A 154 4.64 18.17 6.45
CA GLU A 154 4.42 19.60 6.16
C GLU A 154 4.98 20.54 7.24
N GLU A 155 5.13 20.04 8.47
CA GLU A 155 5.64 20.81 9.62
C GLU A 155 7.17 20.74 9.74
N ALA A 156 7.85 19.97 8.88
CA ALA A 156 9.29 19.79 8.94
C ALA A 156 10.06 21.09 8.61
N LEU A 157 11.16 21.35 9.33
CA LEU A 157 12.02 22.51 9.06
C LEU A 157 12.82 22.39 7.75
N HIS A 158 13.08 21.15 7.32
CA HIS A 158 13.88 20.82 6.15
C HIS A 158 13.17 19.75 5.34
N HIS A 159 13.14 19.92 4.02
CA HIS A 159 12.54 18.94 3.09
C HIS A 159 11.07 18.62 3.41
N ALA A 160 10.30 19.61 3.87
CA ALA A 160 8.86 19.49 4.04
C ALA A 160 8.19 19.13 2.72
N PHE A 161 7.13 18.32 2.81
CA PHE A 161 6.32 17.91 1.68
C PHE A 161 4.86 17.70 2.13
N THR A 162 3.93 17.81 1.20
CA THR A 162 2.50 17.64 1.43
C THR A 162 1.99 16.29 0.91
N ILE A 163 0.71 16.01 1.13
CA ILE A 163 0.04 14.86 0.49
C ILE A 163 0.05 14.96 -1.05
N ASP A 164 0.00 16.17 -1.60
CA ASP A 164 0.06 16.39 -3.05
C ASP A 164 1.45 16.03 -3.60
N ASP A 165 2.52 16.35 -2.87
CA ASP A 165 3.88 15.93 -3.25
C ASP A 165 4.04 14.40 -3.23
N VAL A 166 3.39 13.72 -2.28
CA VAL A 166 3.34 12.24 -2.22
C VAL A 166 2.60 11.68 -3.46
N ALA A 167 1.44 12.24 -3.79
CA ALA A 167 0.66 11.85 -4.95
C ALA A 167 1.43 12.10 -6.27
N ASP A 168 2.06 13.26 -6.42
CA ASP A 168 2.89 13.60 -7.57
C ASP A 168 4.09 12.67 -7.72
N ALA A 169 4.76 12.32 -6.61
CA ALA A 169 5.83 11.35 -6.62
C ALA A 169 5.36 9.95 -7.08
N LEU A 170 4.15 9.54 -6.69
CA LEU A 170 3.53 8.30 -7.15
C LEU A 170 3.18 8.36 -8.64
N VAL A 171 2.50 9.42 -9.09
CA VAL A 171 2.09 9.61 -10.50
C VAL A 171 3.32 9.63 -11.40
N ARG A 172 4.36 10.39 -11.06
CA ARG A 172 5.61 10.41 -11.82
C ARG A 172 6.26 9.03 -11.89
N LYS A 173 6.29 8.29 -10.78
CA LYS A 173 6.87 6.94 -10.71
C LYS A 173 6.08 5.96 -11.58
N LEU A 174 4.75 5.97 -11.53
CA LEU A 174 3.91 5.12 -12.37
C LEU A 174 4.04 5.50 -13.85
N GLY A 175 3.98 6.80 -14.17
CA GLY A 175 4.22 7.35 -15.50
C GLY A 175 5.56 6.92 -16.09
N ASN A 176 6.60 6.91 -15.25
CA ASN A 176 7.91 6.44 -15.64
C ASN A 176 7.97 4.93 -15.78
N ARG A 177 7.26 4.11 -15.00
CA ARG A 177 7.48 2.65 -15.05
C ARG A 177 6.67 1.90 -16.09
N VAL A 178 5.52 2.41 -16.50
CA VAL A 178 4.62 1.75 -17.46
C VAL A 178 4.20 2.67 -18.63
N PRO A 179 5.16 3.29 -19.34
CA PRO A 179 4.87 4.24 -20.43
C PRO A 179 4.02 3.64 -21.55
N ALA A 180 4.28 2.38 -21.93
CA ALA A 180 3.62 1.72 -23.05
C ALA A 180 2.14 1.49 -22.74
N VAL A 181 1.84 1.01 -21.53
CA VAL A 181 0.46 0.84 -21.05
C VAL A 181 -0.28 2.17 -21.01
N LEU A 182 0.37 3.23 -20.52
CA LEU A 182 -0.24 4.57 -20.46
C LEU A 182 -0.39 5.23 -21.84
N ALA A 183 0.44 4.85 -22.82
CA ALA A 183 0.32 5.26 -24.21
C ALA A 183 -0.73 4.45 -24.99
N GLY A 184 -1.34 3.43 -24.37
CA GLY A 184 -2.32 2.54 -25.01
C GLY A 184 -1.68 1.51 -25.96
N GLU A 185 -0.37 1.28 -25.85
CA GLU A 185 0.34 0.27 -26.62
C GLU A 185 0.06 -1.13 -26.07
N THR A 186 0.00 -2.12 -26.96
CA THR A 186 -0.08 -3.53 -26.55
C THR A 186 1.33 -4.04 -26.25
N ILE A 187 1.58 -4.47 -25.02
CA ILE A 187 2.84 -5.03 -24.55
C ILE A 187 2.60 -6.40 -23.90
N SER A 188 3.54 -7.33 -24.04
CA SER A 188 3.46 -8.63 -23.35
C SER A 188 3.72 -8.46 -21.84
N LEU A 189 3.24 -9.40 -21.02
CA LEU A 189 3.52 -9.40 -19.59
C LEU A 189 5.02 -9.46 -19.28
N GLU A 190 5.76 -10.29 -20.03
CA GLU A 190 7.21 -10.44 -19.88
C GLU A 190 7.94 -9.13 -20.18
N ASP A 191 7.61 -8.49 -21.30
CA ASP A 191 8.22 -7.21 -21.69
C ASP A 191 7.86 -6.09 -20.72
N GLN A 192 6.63 -6.09 -20.19
CA GLN A 192 6.20 -5.13 -19.18
C GLN A 192 6.98 -5.29 -17.87
N LEU A 193 7.18 -6.52 -17.41
CA LEU A 193 7.98 -6.81 -16.21
C LEU A 193 9.45 -6.46 -16.42
N ALA A 194 10.02 -6.76 -17.59
CA ALA A 194 11.38 -6.39 -17.94
C ALA A 194 11.56 -4.86 -17.99
N GLN A 195 10.63 -4.14 -18.62
CA GLN A 195 10.62 -2.66 -18.65
C GLN A 195 10.49 -2.08 -17.24
N TRP A 196 9.63 -2.66 -16.40
CA TRP A 196 9.44 -2.24 -15.02
C TRP A 196 10.73 -2.35 -14.21
N GLU A 197 11.38 -3.51 -14.23
CA GLU A 197 12.64 -3.72 -13.49
C GLU A 197 13.79 -2.89 -14.07
N GLN A 198 13.86 -2.72 -15.39
CA GLN A 198 14.85 -1.85 -16.02
C GLN A 198 14.68 -0.40 -15.53
N ARG A 199 13.48 0.17 -15.58
CA ARG A 199 13.26 1.57 -15.18
C ARG A 199 13.40 1.78 -13.69
N LYS A 200 12.96 0.81 -12.88
CA LYS A 200 13.21 0.79 -11.44
C LYS A 200 14.71 0.78 -11.12
N SER A 201 15.54 0.09 -11.91
CA SER A 201 17.00 0.09 -11.73
C SER A 201 17.63 1.45 -12.05
N LEU A 202 17.14 2.14 -13.09
CA LEU A 202 17.60 3.47 -13.49
C LEU A 202 17.28 4.54 -12.44
N GLU A 203 16.11 4.47 -11.79
CA GLU A 203 15.75 5.34 -10.66
C GLU A 203 16.68 5.16 -9.44
N LYS A 204 17.40 4.05 -9.38
CA LYS A 204 18.22 3.60 -8.26
C LYS A 204 19.72 3.76 -8.51
N SER A 205 20.10 4.49 -9.56
CA SER A 205 21.49 4.65 -10.02
C SER A 205 22.41 5.42 -9.07
N GLN A 206 21.92 5.90 -7.92
CA GLN A 206 22.71 6.60 -6.91
C GLN A 206 23.25 5.68 -5.79
N ARG A 207 23.00 4.37 -5.88
CA ARG A 207 23.43 3.43 -4.85
C ARG A 207 24.93 3.18 -4.91
N VAL A 208 25.55 3.21 -3.75
CA VAL A 208 26.97 2.88 -3.59
C VAL A 208 27.13 1.37 -3.42
N SER A 209 26.19 0.71 -2.73
CA SER A 209 26.17 -0.73 -2.47
C SER A 209 24.96 -1.44 -3.09
N CYS A 210 25.12 -2.70 -3.49
CA CYS A 210 24.01 -3.52 -3.97
C CYS A 210 22.94 -3.81 -2.89
N VAL A 211 23.29 -3.68 -1.61
CA VAL A 211 22.38 -3.87 -0.46
C VAL A 211 21.83 -2.55 0.11
N ASP A 212 22.07 -1.43 -0.56
CA ASP A 212 21.45 -0.14 -0.19
C ASP A 212 19.94 -0.10 -0.49
N ASP A 213 19.22 0.69 0.30
CA ASP A 213 17.75 0.80 0.34
C ASP A 213 17.01 -0.53 0.61
N VAL A 214 17.67 -1.53 1.21
CA VAL A 214 16.99 -2.70 1.73
C VAL A 214 16.33 -2.32 3.07
N PRO A 215 14.98 -2.39 3.20
CA PRO A 215 14.32 -2.07 4.46
C PRO A 215 14.68 -3.09 5.53
N THR A 216 15.50 -2.70 6.51
CA THR A 216 16.01 -3.61 7.55
C THR A 216 14.99 -3.95 8.64
N GLY A 217 13.90 -3.19 8.72
CA GLY A 217 12.80 -3.41 9.69
C GLY A 217 11.81 -4.53 9.30
N GLN A 218 11.89 -5.08 8.09
CA GLN A 218 11.02 -6.18 7.66
C GLN A 218 11.38 -7.50 8.39
N PRO A 219 10.47 -8.49 8.48
CA PRO A 219 10.75 -9.79 9.10
C PRO A 219 12.04 -10.44 8.59
N ALA A 220 12.77 -11.15 9.45
CA ALA A 220 14.15 -11.56 9.21
C ALA A 220 14.26 -12.49 7.99
N LEU A 221 13.27 -13.36 7.79
CA LEU A 221 13.17 -14.22 6.60
C LEU A 221 13.01 -13.40 5.32
N ALA A 222 12.12 -12.41 5.31
CA ALA A 222 11.93 -11.53 4.16
C ALA A 222 13.20 -10.69 3.91
N LEU A 223 13.87 -10.24 4.97
CA LEU A 223 15.16 -9.53 4.91
C LEU A 223 16.23 -10.41 4.25
N ALA A 224 16.41 -11.64 4.73
CA ALA A 224 17.36 -12.61 4.18
C ALA A 224 17.08 -12.85 2.68
N GLN A 225 15.84 -13.17 2.31
CA GLN A 225 15.45 -13.39 0.91
C GLN A 225 15.77 -12.19 0.02
N LYS A 226 15.46 -10.97 0.49
CA LYS A 226 15.73 -9.75 -0.27
C LYS A 226 17.22 -9.49 -0.44
N VAL A 227 18.00 -9.66 0.62
CA VAL A 227 19.46 -9.47 0.58
C VAL A 227 20.10 -10.50 -0.36
N ILE A 228 19.72 -11.78 -0.26
CA ILE A 228 20.19 -12.86 -1.15
C ILE A 228 19.88 -12.54 -2.61
N ALA A 229 18.65 -12.10 -2.92
CA ALA A 229 18.28 -11.71 -4.27
C ALA A 229 19.13 -10.53 -4.79
N ARG A 230 19.43 -9.54 -3.93
CA ARG A 230 20.27 -8.39 -4.29
C ARG A 230 21.70 -8.80 -4.62
N VAL A 231 22.34 -9.55 -3.74
CA VAL A 231 23.75 -9.94 -3.93
C VAL A 231 23.91 -10.91 -5.10
N THR A 232 22.94 -11.80 -5.32
CA THR A 232 22.92 -12.70 -6.49
C THR A 232 22.81 -11.90 -7.79
N THR A 233 21.93 -10.90 -7.84
CA THR A 233 21.80 -10.00 -8.99
C THR A 233 23.08 -9.19 -9.24
N ALA A 234 23.82 -8.86 -8.18
CA ALA A 234 25.11 -8.17 -8.26
C ALA A 234 26.30 -9.11 -8.62
N GLY A 235 26.03 -10.39 -8.89
CA GLY A 235 27.04 -11.35 -9.30
C GLY A 235 27.87 -11.95 -8.15
N LEU A 236 27.42 -11.81 -6.90
CA LEU A 236 28.06 -12.48 -5.76
C LEU A 236 27.93 -14.01 -5.94
N PRO A 237 29.04 -14.76 -5.94
CA PRO A 237 29.00 -16.22 -6.01
C PRO A 237 28.27 -16.84 -4.81
N LEU A 238 27.43 -17.85 -5.08
CA LEU A 238 26.58 -18.48 -4.05
C LEU A 238 27.39 -19.10 -2.91
N GLU A 239 28.62 -19.56 -3.18
CA GLU A 239 29.51 -20.13 -2.18
C GLU A 239 29.97 -19.11 -1.10
N LEU A 240 29.82 -17.80 -1.38
CA LEU A 240 30.17 -16.74 -0.44
C LEU A 240 28.99 -16.33 0.46
N ILE A 241 27.79 -16.85 0.21
CA ILE A 241 26.60 -16.61 1.03
C ILE A 241 26.66 -17.54 2.25
N PRO A 242 26.68 -17.01 3.49
CA PRO A 242 26.87 -17.83 4.68
C PRO A 242 25.65 -18.72 4.96
N SER A 243 25.91 -19.94 5.47
CA SER A 243 24.85 -20.89 5.85
C SER A 243 23.89 -20.32 6.90
N SER A 244 24.37 -19.40 7.74
CA SER A 244 23.63 -18.74 8.82
C SER A 244 22.48 -17.84 8.35
N ILE A 245 22.43 -17.46 7.07
CA ILE A 245 21.31 -16.68 6.50
C ILE A 245 20.43 -17.48 5.52
N VAL A 246 20.82 -18.72 5.20
CA VAL A 246 20.05 -19.63 4.34
C VAL A 246 19.44 -20.82 5.09
N SER A 247 19.83 -21.01 6.36
CA SER A 247 19.31 -22.05 7.24
C SER A 247 18.81 -21.42 8.54
N VAL A 248 17.59 -21.76 8.94
CA VAL A 248 16.95 -21.27 10.16
C VAL A 248 16.57 -22.45 11.03
N THR A 249 16.91 -22.40 12.32
CA THR A 249 16.51 -23.40 13.30
C THR A 249 15.53 -22.79 14.29
N VAL A 250 14.30 -23.30 14.30
CA VAL A 250 13.27 -22.88 15.25
C VAL A 250 13.27 -23.84 16.45
N ALA A 251 13.48 -23.33 17.65
CA ALA A 251 13.47 -24.08 18.89
C ALA A 251 12.94 -23.20 20.03
N ALA A 252 12.33 -23.81 21.06
CA ALA A 252 11.68 -23.07 22.16
C ALA A 252 12.63 -22.13 22.93
N GLU A 253 13.92 -22.45 22.98
CA GLU A 253 14.94 -21.67 23.71
C GLU A 253 15.71 -20.69 22.81
N LYS A 254 15.30 -20.53 21.54
CA LYS A 254 15.99 -19.68 20.56
C LYS A 254 15.11 -18.58 20.02
N ASP A 255 15.65 -17.38 19.96
CA ASP A 255 15.06 -16.27 19.22
C ASP A 255 15.53 -16.32 17.76
N ALA A 256 14.92 -17.23 16.99
CA ALA A 256 15.30 -17.47 15.59
C ALA A 256 15.15 -16.22 14.70
N GLU A 257 14.19 -15.35 15.01
CA GLU A 257 13.96 -14.10 14.28
C GLU A 257 15.11 -13.12 14.50
N ASN A 258 15.50 -12.90 15.77
CA ASN A 258 16.61 -11.99 16.08
C ASN A 258 17.98 -12.55 15.67
N GLU A 259 18.19 -13.86 15.81
CA GLU A 259 19.41 -14.55 15.35
C GLU A 259 19.59 -14.38 13.84
N LEU A 260 18.58 -14.72 13.04
CA LEU A 260 18.65 -14.56 11.59
C LEU A 260 18.85 -13.10 11.19
N ARG A 261 18.11 -12.18 11.82
CA ARG A 261 18.26 -10.74 11.56
C ARG A 261 19.69 -10.28 11.77
N THR A 262 20.29 -10.66 12.89
CA THR A 262 21.69 -10.32 13.23
C THR A 262 22.63 -10.80 12.13
N HIS A 263 22.55 -12.07 11.76
CA HIS A 263 23.40 -12.63 10.70
C HIS A 263 23.21 -11.92 9.34
N VAL A 264 21.99 -11.55 8.99
CA VAL A 264 21.72 -10.83 7.72
C VAL A 264 22.32 -9.42 7.75
N LEU A 265 22.23 -8.71 8.87
CA LEU A 265 22.81 -7.38 9.00
C LEU A 265 24.35 -7.42 8.95
N GLU A 266 24.97 -8.37 9.63
CA GLU A 266 26.42 -8.59 9.57
C GLU A 266 26.89 -8.97 8.15
N PHE A 267 26.10 -9.79 7.45
CA PHE A 267 26.37 -10.12 6.05
C PHE A 267 26.28 -8.88 5.16
N MET A 268 25.27 -8.01 5.35
CA MET A 268 25.16 -6.74 4.62
C MET A 268 26.37 -5.82 4.88
N GLU A 269 26.89 -5.78 6.11
CA GLU A 269 28.10 -5.01 6.44
C GLU A 269 29.34 -5.58 5.73
N THR A 270 29.45 -6.91 5.69
CA THR A 270 30.52 -7.61 4.96
C THR A 270 30.49 -7.26 3.48
N VAL A 271 29.31 -7.34 2.85
CA VAL A 271 29.12 -6.97 1.43
C VAL A 271 29.58 -5.53 1.19
N ARG A 272 29.13 -4.56 2.00
CA ARG A 272 29.55 -3.16 1.88
C ARG A 272 31.06 -2.98 2.05
N ALA A 273 31.68 -3.72 2.97
CA ALA A 273 33.13 -3.65 3.18
C ALA A 273 33.91 -4.16 1.96
N VAL A 274 33.47 -5.27 1.37
CA VAL A 274 34.06 -5.86 0.17
C VAL A 274 33.90 -4.94 -1.04
N GLU A 275 32.71 -4.38 -1.25
CA GLU A 275 32.44 -3.40 -2.32
C GLU A 275 33.36 -2.18 -2.18
N ARG A 276 33.54 -1.64 -0.97
CA ARG A 276 34.49 -0.55 -0.73
C ARG A 276 35.93 -0.93 -1.05
N ALA A 277 36.35 -2.16 -0.73
CA ALA A 277 37.69 -2.65 -1.05
C ALA A 277 37.90 -2.80 -2.56
N ILE A 278 36.89 -3.30 -3.29
CA ILE A 278 36.91 -3.38 -4.76
C ILE A 278 36.98 -1.97 -5.37
N ALA A 279 36.17 -1.03 -4.87
CA ALA A 279 36.18 0.37 -5.30
C ALA A 279 37.55 1.01 -5.12
N ALA A 280 38.22 0.76 -3.98
CA ALA A 280 39.55 1.27 -3.70
C ALA A 280 40.59 0.65 -4.65
N ASN A 281 40.56 -0.68 -4.84
CA ASN A 281 41.49 -1.38 -5.72
C ASN A 281 41.37 -0.93 -7.19
N ARG A 282 40.14 -0.72 -7.69
CA ARG A 282 39.90 -0.20 -9.06
C ARG A 282 40.47 1.22 -9.23
N ARG A 283 40.34 2.07 -8.21
CA ARG A 283 40.87 3.45 -8.20
C ARG A 283 42.40 3.51 -8.20
N ASP A 284 43.09 2.58 -7.55
CA ASP A 284 44.55 2.54 -7.57
C ASP A 284 45.12 2.12 -8.94
N THR A 285 44.34 1.41 -9.77
CA THR A 285 44.72 1.04 -11.14
C THR A 285 44.44 2.11 -12.20
N ASP A 286 43.51 3.04 -11.96
CA ASP A 286 43.14 4.13 -12.89
C ASP A 286 43.36 5.50 -12.23
N ALA A 287 44.40 6.25 -12.66
CA ALA A 287 44.62 7.65 -12.27
C ALA A 287 44.70 8.55 -13.52
N PRO A 288 43.99 9.70 -13.59
CA PRO A 288 44.13 10.81 -12.63
C PRO A 288 42.84 11.22 -11.89
N SER A 289 43.06 11.83 -10.73
CA SER A 289 42.11 12.33 -9.75
C SER A 289 41.29 13.54 -10.22
N GLU A 290 39.96 13.43 -10.19
CA GLU A 290 39.04 14.49 -9.76
C GLU A 290 37.62 13.92 -9.54
N LEU A 291 37.12 14.05 -8.31
CA LEU A 291 35.71 14.07 -7.89
C LEU A 291 34.76 12.97 -8.44
N ASP A 292 34.68 11.82 -7.75
CA ASP A 292 33.37 11.29 -7.31
C ASP A 292 33.55 10.21 -6.22
N VAL A 293 33.26 10.52 -4.96
CA VAL A 293 33.27 9.53 -3.85
C VAL A 293 32.00 8.65 -3.90
N ALA A 294 31.07 8.98 -4.80
CA ALA A 294 29.74 8.37 -4.90
C ALA A 294 29.46 7.68 -6.25
N ALA A 295 30.48 7.49 -7.11
CA ALA A 295 30.29 6.77 -8.36
C ALA A 295 29.86 5.31 -8.08
N PRO A 296 28.78 4.82 -8.71
CA PRO A 296 28.34 3.44 -8.57
C PRO A 296 29.47 2.48 -8.92
N LEU A 297 29.60 1.39 -8.15
CA LEU A 297 30.67 0.40 -8.31
C LEU A 297 30.70 -0.24 -9.71
N GLY A 298 29.61 -0.15 -10.48
CA GLY A 298 29.45 -0.84 -11.76
C GLY A 298 29.31 -2.36 -11.57
N ALA A 299 29.42 -3.13 -12.66
CA ALA A 299 29.37 -4.59 -12.57
C ALA A 299 30.62 -5.13 -11.85
N VAL A 300 30.43 -6.01 -10.86
CA VAL A 300 31.50 -6.69 -10.14
C VAL A 300 31.61 -8.12 -10.62
N THR A 301 32.82 -8.57 -10.94
CA THR A 301 33.06 -9.94 -11.38
C THR A 301 33.15 -10.91 -10.19
N ALA A 302 32.84 -12.19 -10.44
CA ALA A 302 32.97 -13.24 -9.43
C ALA A 302 34.39 -13.32 -8.81
N ASP A 303 35.43 -13.05 -9.61
CA ASP A 303 36.82 -13.11 -9.15
C ASP A 303 37.20 -11.91 -8.28
N GLU A 304 36.64 -10.73 -8.54
CA GLU A 304 36.80 -9.58 -7.66
C GLU A 304 36.12 -9.81 -6.32
N TRP A 305 34.90 -10.36 -6.32
CA TRP A 305 34.24 -10.79 -5.09
C TRP A 305 35.13 -11.74 -4.29
N ARG A 306 35.62 -12.83 -4.90
CA ARG A 306 36.48 -13.81 -4.22
C ARG A 306 37.78 -13.22 -3.69
N ARG A 307 38.42 -12.33 -4.44
CA ARG A 307 39.71 -11.72 -4.06
C ARG A 307 39.60 -10.88 -2.79
N HIS A 308 38.48 -10.18 -2.63
CA HIS A 308 38.28 -9.23 -1.54
C HIS A 308 37.40 -9.77 -0.41
N TRP A 309 36.79 -10.94 -0.58
CA TRP A 309 35.96 -11.57 0.44
C TRP A 309 36.79 -11.95 1.67
N PRO A 310 36.32 -11.68 2.89
CA PRO A 310 37.03 -12.12 4.09
C PRO A 310 37.12 -13.66 4.07
N THR A 311 38.33 -14.18 4.15
CA THR A 311 38.51 -15.61 4.43
C THR A 311 37.97 -15.84 5.84
N PRO A 312 37.10 -16.84 6.08
CA PRO A 312 36.71 -17.17 7.44
C PRO A 312 38.00 -17.40 8.24
N ALA A 313 38.15 -16.68 9.35
CA ALA A 313 39.19 -17.00 10.30
C ALA A 313 39.07 -18.49 10.57
N ALA A 314 40.16 -19.24 10.38
CA ALA A 314 40.17 -20.66 10.67
C ALA A 314 39.95 -20.84 12.18
N GLU A 315 38.69 -20.85 12.62
CA GLU A 315 38.34 -21.55 13.84
C GLU A 315 38.65 -23.00 13.56
N ALA A 316 39.72 -23.48 14.21
CA ALA A 316 40.05 -24.88 14.27
C ALA A 316 38.85 -25.61 14.88
N LEU A 317 37.97 -26.14 14.02
CA LEU A 317 37.01 -27.16 14.38
C LEU A 317 37.81 -28.41 14.74
N GLU A 318 38.22 -28.52 16.01
CA GLU A 318 38.44 -29.83 16.62
C GLU A 318 37.09 -30.53 16.67
N LEU A 319 36.77 -31.25 15.59
CA LEU A 319 35.71 -32.25 15.62
C LEU A 319 36.18 -33.34 16.60
N PRO A 320 35.45 -33.63 17.69
CA PRO A 320 35.79 -34.77 18.51
C PRO A 320 35.60 -36.03 17.66
N LEU A 321 36.68 -36.80 17.50
CA LEU A 321 36.66 -38.15 16.94
C LEU A 321 35.67 -39.00 17.76
N VAL A 322 34.49 -39.24 17.20
CA VAL A 322 33.61 -40.31 17.69
C VAL A 322 34.14 -41.62 17.11
N PRO A 323 34.57 -42.61 17.93
CA PRO A 323 34.99 -43.90 17.40
C PRO A 323 33.76 -44.65 16.88
N LEU A 324 33.79 -45.02 15.60
CA LEU A 324 32.93 -46.05 15.03
C LEU A 324 33.24 -47.38 15.72
N LEU A 325 32.28 -47.93 16.47
CA LEU A 325 32.24 -49.34 16.81
C LEU A 325 30.90 -49.93 16.37
N VAL A 326 31.00 -50.93 15.50
CA VAL A 326 29.92 -51.76 14.99
C VAL A 326 29.99 -53.12 15.70
N SER A 327 28.80 -53.57 16.14
CA SER A 327 28.31 -54.93 16.49
C SER A 327 28.94 -55.65 17.70
N ASP A 328 28.24 -56.48 18.48
CA ASP A 328 27.23 -57.51 18.16
C ASP A 328 26.11 -57.65 19.23
N ASP A 329 25.08 -58.43 18.84
CA ASP A 329 23.97 -59.04 19.61
C ASP A 329 24.13 -59.15 21.13
N ASP A 330 23.06 -58.79 21.86
CA ASP A 330 22.54 -59.66 22.91
C ASP A 330 21.02 -59.42 23.12
N VAL A 331 20.28 -60.51 22.93
CA VAL A 331 18.88 -60.73 23.27
C VAL A 331 18.71 -60.59 24.78
N LEU A 332 17.65 -59.93 25.26
CA LEU A 332 16.82 -60.40 26.38
C LEU A 332 15.50 -59.60 26.48
N ASP A 333 14.42 -60.36 26.60
CA ASP A 333 13.05 -59.98 26.99
C ASP A 333 13.04 -59.05 28.21
N ASP A 334 12.16 -58.03 28.20
CA ASP A 334 11.04 -58.05 29.14
C ASP A 334 9.97 -57.00 28.78
N VAL A 335 8.74 -57.42 29.03
CA VAL A 335 7.46 -56.77 28.75
C VAL A 335 7.19 -55.65 29.74
N ASP A 336 6.74 -54.48 29.27
CA ASP A 336 5.68 -53.77 29.99
C ASP A 336 4.76 -52.98 29.03
N THR A 337 3.61 -53.57 28.81
CA THR A 337 2.41 -52.99 28.20
C THR A 337 1.86 -51.85 29.05
N VAL A 338 1.80 -50.64 28.49
CA VAL A 338 0.84 -49.61 28.94
C VAL A 338 -0.18 -49.39 27.83
N ARG A 339 -1.41 -49.89 28.08
CA ARG A 339 -2.62 -49.57 27.34
C ARG A 339 -3.03 -48.13 27.64
N VAL A 340 -3.38 -47.38 26.60
CA VAL A 340 -4.32 -46.26 26.68
C VAL A 340 -5.30 -46.41 25.51
N ASP A 341 -6.47 -47.02 25.80
CA ASP A 341 -7.72 -46.71 25.09
C ASP A 341 -8.10 -45.27 25.51
N SER A 342 -8.66 -44.38 24.70
CA SER A 342 -9.81 -44.54 23.81
C SER A 342 -10.06 -43.26 22.96
N GLU A 343 -10.61 -43.49 21.77
CA GLU A 343 -11.54 -42.64 20.98
C GLU A 343 -10.99 -41.39 20.24
N LEU A 344 -10.66 -41.65 18.96
CA LEU A 344 -10.69 -40.69 17.86
C LEU A 344 -12.07 -40.78 17.19
N ASP A 345 -12.82 -39.68 17.16
CA ASP A 345 -14.02 -39.52 16.32
C ASP A 345 -13.66 -38.58 15.15
N LEU A 346 -13.58 -39.15 13.94
CA LEU A 346 -13.47 -38.43 12.67
C LEU A 346 -14.78 -38.63 11.91
N PRO A 347 -15.49 -37.58 11.46
CA PRO A 347 -16.64 -37.77 10.60
C PRO A 347 -16.22 -38.08 9.16
N GLU A 348 -16.83 -39.12 8.59
CA GLU A 348 -16.70 -39.58 7.20
C GLU A 348 -17.18 -38.53 6.19
N LEU A 349 -16.40 -38.37 5.12
CA LEU A 349 -16.80 -37.70 3.88
C LEU A 349 -17.63 -38.68 3.04
N ALA A 350 -18.89 -38.32 2.76
CA ALA A 350 -19.70 -38.96 1.74
C ALA A 350 -19.65 -38.14 0.45
N ASP A 351 -19.11 -38.75 -0.60
CA ASP A 351 -19.36 -38.41 -2.00
C ASP A 351 -20.79 -38.80 -2.37
N ASP A 352 -21.59 -37.87 -2.92
CA ASP A 352 -22.28 -38.04 -4.21
C ASP A 352 -23.26 -36.87 -4.53
N VAL A 353 -22.93 -36.17 -5.64
CA VAL A 353 -23.79 -35.73 -6.77
C VAL A 353 -25.02 -34.82 -6.49
N ASP A 354 -25.04 -33.60 -7.04
CA ASP A 354 -25.72 -33.33 -8.33
C ASP A 354 -25.47 -31.90 -8.88
N LEU A 355 -25.37 -31.83 -10.21
CA LEU A 355 -25.22 -30.63 -11.03
C LEU A 355 -26.60 -30.06 -11.38
N ALA A 356 -26.86 -28.77 -11.09
CA ALA A 356 -27.88 -28.01 -11.80
C ALA A 356 -27.53 -26.52 -11.84
N GLU A 357 -27.38 -26.02 -13.06
CA GLU A 357 -27.28 -24.59 -13.42
C GLU A 357 -28.67 -23.93 -13.51
N PRO A 358 -28.77 -22.58 -13.68
CA PRO A 358 -29.82 -21.75 -13.11
C PRO A 358 -31.05 -21.62 -13.99
N ASP A 359 -32.17 -21.18 -13.39
CA ASP A 359 -33.35 -20.72 -14.14
C ASP A 359 -33.78 -19.33 -13.66
N ASP A 360 -34.11 -18.52 -14.65
CA ASP A 360 -34.57 -17.14 -14.59
C ASP A 360 -36.05 -17.03 -14.17
N ALA A 361 -36.44 -15.78 -13.88
CA ALA A 361 -37.77 -15.18 -14.06
C ALA A 361 -38.65 -14.92 -12.81
N ASP A 362 -38.79 -13.59 -12.61
CA ASP A 362 -40.05 -12.83 -12.47
C ASP A 362 -40.86 -12.85 -11.16
N ASP A 363 -40.84 -11.67 -10.54
CA ASP A 363 -41.99 -10.77 -10.35
C ASP A 363 -43.22 -11.31 -9.58
N GLU A 364 -43.39 -10.87 -8.33
CA GLU A 364 -44.67 -10.24 -7.93
C GLU A 364 -44.56 -9.51 -6.58
N ALA A 365 -45.00 -8.25 -6.61
CA ALA A 365 -45.16 -7.35 -5.48
C ALA A 365 -46.30 -7.79 -4.55
N HIS A 366 -46.16 -7.58 -3.23
CA HIS A 366 -47.21 -6.95 -2.40
C HIS A 366 -46.65 -6.37 -1.09
N GLN A 367 -47.29 -5.27 -0.70
CA GLN A 367 -46.92 -4.22 0.25
C GLN A 367 -47.23 -4.54 1.74
N PRO A 368 -46.97 -3.62 2.69
CA PRO A 368 -46.40 -3.92 4.01
C PRO A 368 -47.43 -4.02 5.15
N SER A 369 -46.98 -4.54 6.30
CA SER A 369 -47.69 -4.43 7.58
C SER A 369 -46.93 -3.48 8.52
N SER A 370 -47.54 -2.33 8.80
CA SER A 370 -47.27 -1.56 10.02
C SER A 370 -47.75 -2.33 11.26
N VAL A 371 -47.12 -2.10 12.41
CA VAL A 371 -47.73 -1.78 13.74
C VAL A 371 -46.58 -1.66 14.77
N GLU A 372 -46.39 -0.42 15.27
CA GLU A 372 -45.65 0.03 16.47
C GLU A 372 -46.38 -0.39 17.79
N PRO A 373 -45.99 0.07 19.00
CA PRO A 373 -44.69 0.02 19.68
C PRO A 373 -44.81 -0.47 21.16
N GLN A 374 -43.69 -0.72 21.83
CA GLN A 374 -43.48 -0.46 23.27
C GLN A 374 -42.02 -0.09 23.54
#